data_AF-A0A354MX55-F1
#
_entry.id   AF-A0A354MX55-F1
#
_cell.length_a   1.000
_cell.length_b   1.000
_cell.length_c   1.000
_cell.angle_alpha   90.00
_cell.angle_beta   90.00
_cell.angle_gamma   90.00
#
_symmetry.space_group_name_H-M   'P 1'
#
loop_
_entity.id
_entity.type
_entity.pdbx_description
1 polymer ?
#
loop_
_entity_poly.entity_id
_entity_poly.type
_entity_poly.pdbx_seq_one_letter_code
_entity_poly.pdbx_strand_id
1 'polypeptide(L)'
;MTESQYKALFRAILSLRTEEECEAFFSDLCTAKELTEFSSRLEVARLLGQGVNYHDIVERTGASTATISRVSKALSGEAGGYRTALSRL
;
A
#
# COMPACT_ATOMS: atom_id res chain seq x y z
N MET A 1 12.70 -6.45 -19.03
CA MET A 1 12.02 -5.24 -18.54
C MET A 1 12.89 -4.70 -17.41
N THR A 2 13.60 -3.60 -17.65
CA THR A 2 14.85 -3.28 -16.95
C THR A 2 14.62 -2.38 -15.74
N GLU A 3 15.52 -2.46 -14.76
CA GLU A 3 15.63 -1.60 -13.57
C GLU A 3 15.41 -0.10 -13.84
N SER A 4 15.72 0.34 -15.08
CA SER A 4 15.47 1.69 -15.58
C SER A 4 13.98 2.10 -15.59
N GLN A 5 13.07 1.20 -15.97
CA GLN A 5 11.64 1.50 -16.07
C GLN A 5 11.01 1.70 -14.67
N TYR A 6 11.42 0.89 -13.68
CA TYR A 6 10.98 1.09 -12.30
C TYR A 6 11.50 2.39 -11.71
N LYS A 7 12.74 2.78 -12.01
CA LYS A 7 13.29 4.08 -11.60
C LYS A 7 12.48 5.25 -12.16
N ALA A 8 12.03 5.15 -13.42
CA ALA A 8 11.18 6.18 -14.02
C ALA A 8 9.83 6.29 -13.30
N LEU A 9 9.16 5.15 -13.03
CA LEU A 9 7.90 5.14 -12.27
C LEU A 9 8.06 5.76 -10.87
N PHE A 10 9.11 5.37 -10.12
CA PHE A 10 9.34 5.94 -8.78
C PHE A 10 9.64 7.43 -8.83
N ARG A 11 10.37 7.91 -9.84
CA ARG A 11 10.60 9.36 -10.02
C ARG A 11 9.32 10.11 -10.35
N ALA A 12 8.42 9.53 -11.15
CA ALA A 12 7.11 10.12 -11.42
C ALA A 12 6.29 10.24 -10.14
N ILE A 13 6.20 9.17 -9.33
CA ILE A 13 5.49 9.18 -8.03
C ILE A 13 6.10 10.24 -7.08
N LEU A 14 7.43 10.34 -7.02
CA LEU A 14 8.12 11.34 -6.17
C LEU A 14 7.93 12.79 -6.64
N SER A 15 7.48 13.01 -7.87
CA SER A 15 7.28 14.37 -8.41
C SER A 15 5.93 14.98 -8.00
N LEU A 16 4.94 14.15 -7.64
CA LEU A 16 3.60 14.54 -7.22
C LEU A 16 3.65 15.30 -5.89
N ARG A 17 2.84 16.35 -5.76
CA ARG A 17 2.87 17.30 -4.63
C ARG A 17 1.56 17.44 -3.89
N THR A 18 0.44 17.10 -4.51
CA THR A 18 -0.88 17.20 -3.88
C THR A 18 -1.66 15.88 -3.95
N GLU A 19 -2.73 15.79 -3.18
CA GLU A 19 -3.61 14.62 -3.18
C GLU A 19 -4.35 14.50 -4.52
N GLU A 20 -4.77 15.63 -5.11
CA GLU A 20 -5.45 15.66 -6.42
C GLU A 20 -4.54 15.17 -7.55
N GLU A 21 -3.25 15.52 -7.52
CA GLU A 21 -2.26 14.99 -8.47
C GLU A 21 -2.08 13.48 -8.31
N CYS A 22 -2.08 12.99 -7.07
CA CYS A 22 -2.04 11.55 -6.78
C CYS A 22 -3.28 10.84 -7.30
N GLU A 23 -4.47 11.35 -7.01
CA GLU A 23 -5.75 10.76 -7.45
C GLU A 23 -5.82 10.66 -8.98
N ALA A 24 -5.47 11.73 -9.69
CA ALA A 24 -5.44 11.73 -11.15
C ALA A 24 -4.44 10.70 -11.69
N PHE A 25 -3.20 10.72 -11.20
CA PHE A 25 -2.14 9.81 -11.67
C PHE A 25 -2.49 8.33 -11.44
N PHE A 26 -2.98 7.98 -10.25
CA PHE A 26 -3.34 6.60 -9.94
C PHE A 26 -4.63 6.15 -10.64
N SER A 27 -5.54 7.06 -10.99
CA SER A 27 -6.71 6.74 -11.83
C SER A 27 -6.34 6.42 -13.27
N ASP A 28 -5.29 7.06 -13.81
CA ASP A 28 -4.75 6.74 -15.13
C ASP A 28 -3.92 5.45 -15.13
N LEU A 29 -3.14 5.22 -14.06
CA LEU A 29 -2.19 4.11 -13.96
C LEU A 29 -2.88 2.78 -13.57
N CYS A 30 -3.92 2.84 -12.75
CA CYS A 30 -4.54 1.67 -12.14
C CYS A 30 -6.01 1.56 -12.52
N THR A 31 -6.50 0.33 -12.59
CA THR A 31 -7.94 0.08 -12.57
C THR A 31 -8.51 0.38 -11.18
N ALA A 32 -9.81 0.68 -11.09
CA ALA A 32 -10.50 0.88 -9.81
C ALA A 32 -10.33 -0.31 -8.85
N LYS A 33 -10.27 -1.53 -9.40
CA LYS A 33 -10.04 -2.75 -8.62
C LYS A 33 -8.63 -2.77 -8.02
N GLU A 34 -7.60 -2.46 -8.80
CA GLU A 34 -6.21 -2.42 -8.32
C GLU A 34 -6.03 -1.35 -7.25
N LEU A 35 -6.61 -0.16 -7.45
CA LEU A 35 -6.55 0.92 -6.46
C LEU A 35 -7.23 0.51 -5.14
N THR A 36 -8.39 -0.15 -5.22
CA THR A 36 -9.08 -0.71 -4.05
C THR A 36 -8.21 -1.76 -3.34
N GLU A 37 -7.56 -2.65 -4.08
CA GLU A 37 -6.67 -3.65 -3.51
C GLU A 37 -5.44 -3.04 -2.83
N PHE A 38 -4.85 -1.99 -3.40
CA PHE A 38 -3.70 -1.30 -2.81
C PHE A 38 -4.11 -0.54 -1.54
N SER A 39 -5.25 0.14 -1.56
CA SER A 39 -5.82 0.82 -0.39
C SER A 39 -6.09 -0.18 0.75
N SER A 40 -6.74 -1.32 0.44
CA SER A 40 -6.99 -2.39 1.42
C SER A 40 -5.68 -2.91 2.05
N ARG A 41 -4.62 -3.11 1.25
CA ARG A 41 -3.31 -3.55 1.78
C ARG A 41 -2.67 -2.51 2.70
N LEU A 42 -2.78 -1.22 2.40
CA LEU A 42 -2.28 -0.14 3.26
C LEU A 42 -3.04 -0.10 4.59
N GLU A 43 -4.37 -0.23 4.54
CA GLU A 43 -5.20 -0.28 5.75
C GLU A 43 -4.88 -1.50 6.61
N VAL A 44 -4.72 -2.69 6.01
CA VAL A 44 -4.26 -3.88 6.71
C VAL A 44 -2.92 -3.64 7.41
N ALA A 45 -1.96 -3.00 6.73
CA ALA A 45 -0.66 -2.69 7.32
C ALA A 45 -0.79 -1.73 8.52
N ARG A 46 -1.66 -0.73 8.42
CA ARG A 46 -1.95 0.21 9.51
C ARG A 46 -2.54 -0.50 10.72
N LEU A 47 -3.52 -1.38 10.52
CA LEU A 47 -4.18 -2.12 11.59
C LEU A 47 -3.25 -3.13 12.27
N LEU A 48 -2.42 -3.81 11.50
CA LEU A 48 -1.38 -4.69 12.05
C LEU A 48 -0.38 -3.89 12.91
N GLY A 49 0.03 -2.69 12.45
CA GLY A 49 0.89 -1.79 13.22
C GLY A 49 0.25 -1.30 14.53
N GLN A 50 -1.09 -1.28 14.61
CA GLN A 50 -1.86 -0.95 15.80
C GLN A 50 -2.11 -2.15 16.73
N GLY A 51 -1.62 -3.35 16.38
CA GLY A 51 -1.82 -4.56 17.18
C GLY A 51 -3.21 -5.18 17.06
N VAL A 52 -4.00 -4.79 16.05
CA VAL A 52 -5.33 -5.38 15.80
C VAL A 52 -5.17 -6.83 15.37
N ASN A 53 -6.02 -7.71 15.90
CA ASN A 53 -5.97 -9.14 15.58
C ASN A 53 -6.49 -9.42 14.16
N TYR A 54 -6.18 -10.60 13.62
CA TYR A 54 -6.50 -10.94 12.23
C TYR A 54 -8.00 -11.01 11.95
N HIS A 55 -8.81 -11.45 12.92
CA HIS A 55 -10.25 -11.56 12.76
C HIS A 55 -10.87 -10.18 12.48
N ASP A 56 -10.55 -9.20 13.33
CA ASP A 56 -11.10 -7.85 13.20
C ASP A 56 -10.58 -7.15 11.93
N ILE A 57 -9.36 -7.47 11.50
CA ILE A 57 -8.83 -6.97 10.23
C ILE A 57 -9.64 -7.50 9.04
N VAL A 58 -10.01 -8.79 9.03
CA VAL A 58 -10.85 -9.37 7.96
C VAL A 58 -12.20 -8.65 7.92
N GLU A 59 -12.85 -8.48 9.06
CA GLU A 59 -14.16 -7.81 9.14
C GLU A 59 -14.12 -6.36 8.65
N ARG A 60 -13.06 -5.63 9.00
CA ARG A 60 -12.94 -4.21 8.65
C ARG A 60 -12.50 -3.95 7.22
N THR A 61 -11.67 -4.83 6.65
CA THR A 61 -11.00 -4.56 5.37
C THR A 61 -11.49 -5.44 4.22
N GLY A 62 -12.23 -6.51 4.53
CA GLY A 62 -12.61 -7.55 3.57
C GLY A 62 -11.42 -8.35 3.02
N ALA A 63 -10.20 -8.12 3.53
CA ALA A 63 -9.01 -8.79 3.06
C ALA A 63 -9.00 -10.26 3.48
N SER A 64 -8.54 -11.14 2.58
CA SER A 64 -8.35 -12.55 2.92
C SER A 64 -7.20 -12.73 3.93
N THR A 65 -7.26 -13.79 4.74
CA THR A 65 -6.19 -14.18 5.67
C THR A 65 -4.83 -14.33 4.97
N ALA A 66 -4.82 -14.85 3.74
CA ALA A 66 -3.63 -14.93 2.90
C ALA A 66 -3.04 -13.55 2.53
N THR A 67 -3.90 -12.54 2.34
CA THR A 67 -3.47 -11.16 2.09
C THR A 67 -2.91 -10.53 3.36
N ILE A 68 -3.59 -10.69 4.50
CA ILE A 68 -3.11 -10.20 5.80
C ILE A 68 -1.74 -10.79 6.13
N SER A 69 -1.54 -12.09 5.92
CA SER A 69 -0.25 -12.76 6.12
C SER A 69 0.87 -12.18 5.26
N ARG A 70 0.60 -11.92 3.96
CA ARG A 70 1.59 -11.27 3.07
C ARG A 70 1.93 -9.86 3.52
N VAL A 71 0.94 -9.07 3.92
CA VAL A 71 1.15 -7.70 4.41
C VAL A 71 1.92 -7.70 5.73
N SER A 72 1.59 -8.59 6.67
CA SER A 72 2.31 -8.76 7.95
C SER A 72 3.80 -9.07 7.73
N LYS A 73 4.11 -9.99 6.81
CA LYS A 73 5.48 -10.30 6.42
C LYS A 73 6.20 -9.10 5.81
N ALA A 74 5.54 -8.35 4.93
CA ALA A 74 6.12 -7.16 4.31
C ALA A 74 6.33 -6.01 5.32
N LEU A 75 5.39 -5.82 6.24
CA LEU A 75 5.45 -4.82 7.31
C LEU A 75 6.59 -5.09 8.29
N SER A 76 6.91 -6.36 8.54
CA SER A 76 8.02 -6.79 9.41
C SER A 76 9.35 -6.97 8.68
N GLY A 77 9.34 -6.94 7.33
CA GLY A 77 10.52 -7.22 6.51
C GLY A 77 11.55 -6.08 6.44
N GLU A 78 12.69 -6.37 5.84
CA GLU A 78 13.85 -5.45 5.78
C GLU A 78 13.59 -4.21 4.91
N ALA A 79 12.78 -4.33 3.86
CA ALA A 79 12.51 -3.23 2.92
C ALA A 79 11.88 -1.99 3.58
N GLY A 80 11.06 -2.17 4.63
CA GLY A 80 10.59 -1.08 5.49
C GLY A 80 9.65 -0.03 4.87
N GLY A 81 9.16 -0.24 3.65
CA GLY A 81 8.32 0.72 2.93
C GLY A 81 7.05 1.11 3.69
N TYR A 82 6.28 0.13 4.19
CA TYR A 82 5.08 0.40 5.00
C TYR A 82 5.41 1.19 6.27
N ARG A 83 6.44 0.79 7.02
CA ARG A 83 6.85 1.49 8.26
C ARG A 83 7.18 2.95 7.98
N THR A 84 7.91 3.21 6.89
CA THR A 84 8.29 4.56 6.47
C THR A 84 7.07 5.41 6.13
N ALA A 85 6.17 4.91 5.28
CA ALA A 85 4.98 5.64 4.87
C ALA A 85 4.03 5.89 6.05
N LEU A 86 3.74 4.85 6.85
CA LEU A 86 2.84 4.95 8.01
C LEU A 86 3.38 5.89 9.10
N SER A 87 4.70 6.03 9.26
CA SER A 87 5.30 6.96 10.23
C SER A 87 5.18 8.44 9.84
N ARG A 88 4.80 8.73 8.59
CA ARG A 88 4.69 10.09 8.03
C ARG A 88 3.25 10.55 7.84
N LEU A 89 2.29 9.65 8.06
CA LEU A 89 0.85 9.93 8.12
C LEU A 89 0.48 10.31 9.55
#